data_AF-A0A1C7MIZ8-F1
#
_entry.id   AF-A0A1C7MIZ8-F1
#
_cell.length_a   1.000
_cell.length_b   1.000
_cell.length_c   1.000
_cell.angle_alpha   90.00
_cell.angle_beta   90.00
_cell.angle_gamma   90.00
#
_symmetry.space_group_name_H-M   'P 1'
#
loop_
_entity.id
_entity.type
_entity.pdbx_description
1 polymer ?
#
loop_
_entity_poly.entity_id
_entity_poly.type
_entity_poly.pdbx_seq_one_letter_code
_entity_poly.pdbx_strand_id
1 'polypeptide(L)'
;MATEFLSAYRTVVREVQKAAEDPQRFGYDIQNVVTFMQSQRTHKALLERYNPLHDLSTDQRIQATARRVGLDMPLTAKRDEDK
;
A
#
# COMPACT_ATOMS: atom_id res chain seq x y z
N MET A 1 6.62 0.72 24.59
CA MET A 1 5.46 -0.17 24.35
C MET A 1 4.19 0.31 25.06
N ALA A 2 4.09 0.31 26.41
CA ALA A 2 2.85 0.72 27.10
C ALA A 2 2.45 2.20 26.92
N THR A 3 3.44 3.09 26.77
CA THR A 3 3.22 4.53 26.54
C THR A 3 2.70 4.86 25.15
N GLU A 4 3.06 4.07 24.14
CA GLU A 4 2.60 4.26 22.75
C GLU A 4 1.14 3.85 22.55
N PHE A 5 0.72 2.79 23.24
CA PHE A 5 -0.68 2.37 23.22
C PHE A 5 -1.60 3.41 23.87
N LEU A 6 -1.17 3.99 25.00
CA LEU A 6 -1.92 5.03 25.70
C LEU A 6 -1.95 6.36 24.92
N SER A 7 -0.91 6.68 24.17
CA SER A 7 -0.90 7.87 23.30
C SER A 7 -1.83 7.69 22.10
N ALA A 8 -1.78 6.53 21.42
CA ALA A 8 -2.69 6.21 20.33
C ALA A 8 -4.15 6.21 20.78
N TYR A 9 -4.45 5.61 21.93
CA TYR A 9 -5.79 5.60 22.51
C TYR A 9 -6.29 7.01 22.84
N ARG A 10 -5.45 7.85 23.47
CA ARG A 10 -5.80 9.26 23.76
C ARG A 10 -6.07 10.07 22.50
N THR A 11 -5.34 9.83 21.42
CA THR A 11 -5.56 10.52 20.15
C THR A 11 -6.93 10.16 19.57
N VAL A 12 -7.28 8.87 19.54
CA VAL A 12 -8.59 8.41 19.05
C VAL A 12 -9.72 9.00 19.89
N VAL A 13 -9.62 8.94 21.23
CA VAL A 13 -10.64 9.49 22.12
C VAL A 13 -10.81 11.00 21.93
N ARG A 14 -9.72 11.73 21.71
CA ARG A 14 -9.76 13.18 21.47
C ARG A 14 -10.42 13.53 20.14
N GLU A 15 -10.19 12.72 19.11
CA GLU A 15 -10.80 12.93 17.80
C GLU A 15 -12.29 12.59 17.81
N VAL A 16 -12.68 11.58 18.58
CA VAL A 16 -14.10 11.26 18.87
C VAL A 16 -14.78 12.38 19.66
N GLN A 17 -14.08 13.03 20.60
CA GLN A 17 -14.62 14.19 21.31
C GLN A 17 -14.80 15.40 20.39
N LYS A 18 -13.82 15.71 19.53
CA LYS A 18 -13.96 16.76 18.51
C LYS A 18 -15.09 16.49 17.53
N ALA A 19 -15.29 15.23 17.17
CA ALA A 19 -16.41 14.81 16.33
C ALA A 19 -17.79 15.05 16.99
N ALA A 20 -17.86 15.07 18.32
CA ALA A 20 -19.09 15.40 19.05
C ALA A 20 -19.40 16.91 19.05
N GLU A 21 -18.40 17.78 18.81
CA GLU A 21 -18.59 19.23 18.68
C GLU A 21 -19.25 19.62 17.36
N ASP A 22 -19.02 18.86 16.28
CA ASP A 22 -19.65 19.04 14.97
C ASP A 22 -20.07 17.70 14.33
N PRO A 23 -21.30 17.23 14.64
CA PRO A 23 -21.82 15.96 14.13
C PRO A 23 -21.97 15.92 12.61
N GLN A 24 -22.20 17.07 11.95
CA GLN A 24 -22.37 17.11 10.50
C GLN A 24 -21.03 16.89 9.80
N ARG A 25 -19.98 17.56 10.28
CA ARG A 25 -18.63 17.37 9.76
C ARG A 25 -18.14 15.94 9.98
N PHE A 26 -18.38 15.38 11.17
CA PHE A 26 -18.04 13.98 11.43
C PHE A 26 -18.74 13.02 10.47
N GLY A 27 -20.04 13.23 10.20
CA GLY A 27 -20.79 12.44 9.22
C GLY A 27 -20.19 12.51 7.82
N TYR A 28 -19.78 13.71 7.38
CA TYR A 28 -19.11 13.92 6.10
C TYR A 28 -17.74 13.21 6.05
N ASP A 29 -16.95 13.30 7.11
CA ASP A 29 -15.64 12.64 7.21
C ASP A 29 -15.78 11.12 7.13
N ILE A 30 -16.77 10.53 7.81
CA ILE A 30 -17.07 9.10 7.72
C ILE A 30 -17.47 8.72 6.29
N GLN A 31 -18.30 9.51 5.62
CA GLN A 31 -18.69 9.26 4.23
C GLN A 31 -17.48 9.30 3.27
N ASN A 32 -16.55 10.23 3.50
CA ASN A 32 -15.29 10.30 2.75
C ASN A 32 -14.43 9.05 2.97
N VAL A 33 -14.30 8.60 4.23
CA VAL A 33 -13.55 7.37 4.56
C VAL A 33 -14.17 6.16 3.87
N VAL A 34 -15.49 6.00 3.92
CA VAL A 34 -16.19 4.91 3.22
C VAL A 34 -15.92 4.95 1.72
N THR A 35 -16.03 6.14 1.11
CA THR A 35 -15.78 6.34 -0.32
C THR A 35 -14.34 6.00 -0.70
N PHE A 36 -13.37 6.43 0.11
CA PHE A 36 -11.96 6.11 -0.07
C PHE A 36 -11.69 4.61 0.06
N MET A 37 -12.27 3.94 1.05
CA MET A 37 -12.11 2.48 1.20
C MET A 37 -12.68 1.70 0.02
N GLN A 38 -13.80 2.14 -0.54
CA GLN A 38 -14.37 1.54 -1.75
C GLN A 38 -13.46 1.77 -2.96
N SER A 39 -12.96 2.99 -3.17
CA SER A 39 -12.07 3.29 -4.27
C SER A 39 -10.74 2.54 -4.19
N GLN A 40 -10.19 2.33 -2.98
CA GLN A 40 -8.99 1.53 -2.76
C GLN A 40 -9.17 0.07 -3.18
N ARG A 41 -10.32 -0.55 -2.88
CA ARG A 41 -10.60 -1.93 -3.32
C ARG A 41 -10.65 -2.03 -4.84
N THR A 42 -11.34 -1.10 -5.49
CA THR A 42 -11.44 -1.06 -6.95
C THR A 42 -10.07 -0.81 -7.59
N HIS A 43 -9.29 0.12 -7.05
CA HIS A 43 -7.94 0.42 -7.51
C HIS A 43 -7.04 -0.82 -7.43
N LYS A 44 -7.06 -1.53 -6.29
CA LYS A 44 -6.31 -2.78 -6.13
C LYS A 44 -6.72 -3.84 -7.17
N ALA A 45 -8.02 -4.04 -7.37
CA ALA A 45 -8.52 -5.00 -8.36
C ALA A 45 -8.09 -4.64 -9.80
N LEU A 46 -8.08 -3.34 -10.14
CA LEU A 46 -7.61 -2.86 -11.45
C LEU A 46 -6.10 -3.05 -11.62
N LEU A 47 -5.31 -2.77 -10.57
CA LEU A 47 -3.86 -2.99 -10.59
C LEU A 47 -3.52 -4.47 -10.80
N GLU A 48 -4.16 -5.37 -10.06
CA GLU A 48 -3.95 -6.81 -10.22
C GLU A 48 -4.28 -7.30 -11.64
N ARG A 49 -5.32 -6.73 -12.26
CA ARG A 49 -5.77 -7.13 -13.60
C ARG A 49 -4.91 -6.59 -14.74
N TYR A 50 -4.53 -5.31 -14.67
CA TYR A 50 -3.88 -4.62 -15.78
C TYR A 50 -2.38 -4.42 -15.59
N ASN A 51 -1.89 -4.42 -14.35
CA ASN A 51 -0.47 -4.32 -14.03
C ASN A 51 -0.06 -5.30 -12.91
N PRO A 52 -0.14 -6.62 -13.14
CA PRO A 52 0.16 -7.62 -12.11
C PRO A 52 1.63 -7.61 -11.64
N LEU A 53 2.53 -6.91 -12.34
CA LEU A 53 3.94 -6.83 -12.00
C LEU A 53 4.30 -5.50 -11.29
N HIS A 54 3.31 -4.73 -10.83
CA HIS A 54 3.53 -3.41 -10.22
C HIS A 54 4.35 -3.45 -8.92
N ASP A 55 4.21 -4.52 -8.14
CA ASP A 55 4.93 -4.71 -6.86
C ASP A 55 6.33 -5.32 -7.03
N LEU A 56 6.72 -5.71 -8.25
CA LEU A 56 8.01 -6.35 -8.50
C LEU A 56 9.12 -5.31 -8.69
N SER A 57 10.30 -5.62 -8.14
CA SER A 57 11.51 -4.85 -8.47
C SER A 57 11.82 -4.94 -9.97
N THR A 58 12.62 -4.02 -10.49
CA THR A 58 13.02 -4.02 -11.90
C THR A 58 13.62 -5.36 -12.32
N ASP A 59 14.50 -5.95 -11.51
CA ASP A 59 15.14 -7.23 -11.81
C ASP A 59 14.12 -8.38 -11.85
N GLN A 60 13.19 -8.40 -10.89
CA GLN A 60 12.11 -9.39 -10.85
C GLN A 60 11.16 -9.25 -12.05
N ARG A 61 10.88 -8.02 -12.49
CA ARG A 61 10.10 -7.76 -13.71
C ARG A 61 10.79 -8.30 -14.96
N ILE A 62 12.09 -8.08 -15.09
CA ILE A 62 12.87 -8.57 -16.24
C ILE A 62 12.86 -10.11 -16.23
N GLN A 63 13.09 -10.74 -15.08
CA GLN A 63 13.02 -12.20 -14.95
C GLN A 63 11.63 -12.76 -15.27
N ALA A 64 10.56 -12.15 -14.74
CA ALA A 64 9.19 -12.56 -15.03
C ALA A 64 8.87 -12.43 -16.53
N THR A 65 9.46 -11.45 -17.22
CA THR A 65 9.29 -11.26 -18.67
C THR A 65 10.06 -12.32 -19.47
N ALA A 66 11.29 -12.67 -19.09
CA ALA A 66 12.04 -13.75 -19.72
C ALA A 66 11.27 -15.08 -19.66
N ARG A 67 10.66 -15.38 -18.51
CA ARG A 67 9.86 -16.61 -18.31
C ARG A 67 8.62 -16.68 -19.20
N ARG A 68 8.06 -15.54 -19.62
CA ARG A 68 6.91 -15.51 -20.55
C ARG A 68 7.24 -16.11 -21.92
N VAL A 69 8.50 -16.10 -22.33
CA VAL A 69 8.97 -16.69 -23.60
C VAL A 69 9.71 -18.01 -23.42
N GLY A 70 9.62 -18.63 -22.23
CA GLY A 70 10.31 -19.88 -21.93
C GLY A 70 11.82 -19.73 -21.70
N LEU A 71 12.29 -18.50 -21.42
CA LEU A 71 13.69 -18.21 -21.10
C LEU A 71 13.85 -17.91 -19.61
N ASP A 72 15.04 -18.11 -19.05
CA ASP A 72 15.39 -17.60 -17.71
C ASP A 72 16.42 -16.48 -17.84
N MET A 73 16.46 -15.60 -16.85
CA MET A 73 17.45 -14.52 -16.84
C MET A 73 18.85 -15.08 -16.59
N PRO A 74 19.87 -14.61 -17.32
CA PRO A 74 21.24 -14.99 -17.05
C PRO A 74 21.64 -14.53 -15.64
N LEU A 75 22.43 -15.36 -14.95
CA LEU A 75 23.09 -14.94 -13.72
C LEU A 75 23.97 -13.75 -14.08
N THR A 76 23.71 -12.59 -13.47
CA THR A 76 24.65 -11.48 -13.53
C THR A 76 25.98 -12.01 -12.99
N ALA A 77 26.99 -12.07 -13.85
CA ALA A 77 28.36 -12.29 -13.38
C ALA A 77 28.59 -11.26 -12.27
N LYS A 78 28.94 -11.72 -11.06
CA LYS A 78 29.45 -10.81 -10.02
C LYS A 78 30.49 -9.97 -10.73
N ARG A 79 30.22 -8.67 -10.84
CA ARG A 79 31.19 -7.74 -11.41
C ARG A 79 32.39 -7.89 -10.49
N ASP A 80 33.47 -8.45 -11.02
CA ASP A 80 34.74 -8.62 -10.32
C ASP A 80 35.32 -7.21 -10.10
N GLU A 81 34.72 -6.45 -9.17
CA GLU A 81 35.20 -5.18 -8.67
C GLU A 81 35.69 -5.42 -7.25
N ASP A 82 36.79 -6.16 -7.16
CA ASP A 82 37.70 -6.21 -6.01
C ASP A 82 39.09 -6.61 -6.55
N LYS A 83 39.70 -5.73 -7.35
CA LYS A 83 41.14 -5.69 -7.62
C LYS A 83 41.61 -4.24 -7.77
#